data_AF-A0A351FEL0-F1
#
_entry.id   AF-A0A351FEL0-F1
#
_cell.length_a   1.000
_cell.length_b   1.000
_cell.length_c   1.000
_cell.angle_alpha   90.00
_cell.angle_beta   90.00
_cell.angle_gamma   90.00
#
_symmetry.space_group_name_H-M   'P 1'
#
loop_
_entity.id
_entity.type
_entity.pdbx_description
1 polymer ?
#
loop_
_entity_poly.entity_id
_entity_poly.type
_entity_poly.pdbx_seq_one_letter_code
_entity_poly.pdbx_strand_id
1 'polypeptide(L)'
;AGALMHRRGCVVSFNSDSPDHARRLNLEAAKAVKYGKLSESEAFKFVSLNPAKQLGIDSWVGSLKVGKDADLAIWSTNPLDYRTACLETWIDGKLFHSLAHTRKRSERRAEEREALIRKARAFTDGDTQSMSSSSSEERFFRHALESACDLFPHSCRTHDCSKERKGR
;
A
#
# COMPACT_ATOMS: atom_id res chain seq x y z
N ALA A 1 0.44 -1.13 22.43
CA ALA A 1 1.43 -0.05 22.64
C ALA A 1 0.94 1.35 22.27
N GLY A 2 0.21 1.54 21.16
CA GLY A 2 -0.18 2.88 20.67
C GLY A 2 -0.82 3.83 21.70
N ALA A 3 -1.83 3.38 22.45
CA ALA A 3 -2.47 4.23 23.46
C ALA A 3 -1.55 4.64 24.62
N LEU A 4 -0.55 3.82 24.97
CA LEU A 4 0.43 4.16 25.99
C LEU A 4 1.33 5.30 25.51
N MET A 5 1.84 5.20 24.28
CA MET A 5 2.68 6.23 23.67
C MET A 5 1.93 7.55 23.45
N HIS A 6 0.68 7.48 23.01
CA HIS A 6 -0.18 8.66 22.87
C HIS A 6 -0.36 9.39 24.21
N ARG A 7 -0.59 8.66 25.31
CA ARG A 7 -0.65 9.25 26.67
C ARG A 7 0.67 9.88 27.13
N ARG A 8 1.80 9.52 26.53
CA ARG A 8 3.12 10.14 26.77
C ARG A 8 3.40 11.31 25.83
N GLY A 9 2.42 11.75 25.04
CA GLY A 9 2.57 12.89 24.12
C GLY A 9 3.18 12.53 22.77
N CYS A 10 3.42 11.25 22.48
CA CYS A 10 3.93 10.84 21.17
C CYS A 10 2.83 10.97 20.10
N VAL A 11 3.19 11.44 18.91
CA VAL A 11 2.34 11.37 17.72
C VAL A 11 2.35 9.92 17.22
N VAL A 12 1.26 9.19 17.46
CA VAL A 12 1.13 7.76 17.14
C VAL A 12 0.27 7.58 15.89
N SER A 13 0.75 6.78 14.95
CA SER A 13 -0.01 6.31 13.79
C SER A 13 -0.06 4.79 13.75
N PHE A 14 -1.04 4.24 13.04
CA PHE A 14 -1.10 2.82 12.74
C PHE A 14 -0.83 2.57 11.26
N ASN A 15 -0.08 1.51 11.02
CA ASN A 15 0.27 0.96 9.73
C ASN A 15 0.07 -0.57 9.86
N SER A 16 -0.30 -1.23 8.76
CA SER A 16 -0.62 -2.67 8.75
C SER A 16 0.54 -3.57 8.31
N ASP A 17 1.45 -3.06 7.48
CA ASP A 17 2.48 -3.81 6.75
C ASP A 17 1.97 -5.13 6.11
N SER A 18 0.69 -5.13 5.72
CA SER A 18 0.00 -6.34 5.24
C SER A 18 -1.11 -5.97 4.24
N PRO A 19 -1.17 -6.63 3.07
CA PRO A 19 -2.21 -6.37 2.08
C PRO A 19 -3.63 -6.57 2.62
N ASP A 20 -3.82 -7.53 3.52
CA ASP A 20 -5.13 -7.87 4.06
C ASP A 20 -5.55 -6.91 5.17
N HIS A 21 -4.64 -6.59 6.10
CA HIS A 21 -4.92 -5.70 7.21
C HIS A 21 -4.99 -4.22 6.78
N ALA A 22 -4.29 -3.82 5.71
CA ALA A 22 -4.34 -2.46 5.17
C ALA A 22 -5.77 -2.01 4.88
N ARG A 23 -6.62 -2.93 4.43
CA ARG A 23 -8.03 -2.69 4.09
C ARG A 23 -8.93 -2.48 5.32
N ARG A 24 -8.42 -2.74 6.53
CA ARG A 24 -9.17 -2.74 7.78
C ARG A 24 -8.50 -1.91 8.87
N LEU A 25 -7.71 -0.90 8.49
CA LEU A 25 -7.00 -0.03 9.42
C LEU A 25 -7.93 0.69 10.41
N ASN A 26 -9.17 0.95 10.00
CA ASN A 26 -10.22 1.47 10.87
C ASN A 26 -10.50 0.56 12.08
N LEU A 27 -10.41 -0.77 11.91
CA LEU A 27 -10.56 -1.72 13.03
C LEU A 27 -9.32 -1.74 13.92
N GLU A 28 -8.12 -1.51 13.36
CA GLU A 28 -6.91 -1.33 14.17
C GLU A 28 -7.03 -0.09 15.05
N ALA A 29 -7.58 1.02 14.52
CA ALA A 29 -7.92 2.19 15.33
C ALA A 29 -8.97 1.86 16.41
N ALA A 30 -10.00 1.06 16.09
CA ALA A 30 -11.03 0.67 17.05
C ALA A 30 -10.46 -0.10 18.27
N LYS A 31 -9.39 -0.88 18.08
CA LYS A 31 -8.67 -1.53 19.19
C LYS A 31 -8.10 -0.52 20.18
N ALA A 32 -7.72 0.68 19.74
CA ALA A 32 -7.24 1.74 20.64
C ALA A 32 -8.35 2.32 21.52
N VAL A 33 -9.60 2.31 21.04
CA VAL A 33 -10.77 2.61 21.88
C VAL A 33 -10.98 1.49 22.89
N LYS A 34 -11.15 0.25 22.42
CA LYS A 34 -11.50 -0.91 23.27
C LYS A 34 -10.46 -1.20 24.35
N TYR A 35 -9.18 -1.27 23.98
CA TYR A 35 -8.09 -1.67 24.87
C TYR A 35 -7.27 -0.50 25.40
N GLY A 36 -7.22 0.60 24.66
CA GLY A 36 -6.48 1.81 25.05
C GLY A 36 -7.29 2.79 25.88
N LYS A 37 -8.63 2.67 25.90
CA LYS A 37 -9.58 3.62 26.52
C LYS A 37 -9.43 5.04 25.99
N LEU A 38 -9.08 5.18 24.71
CA LEU A 38 -9.09 6.48 24.02
C LEU A 38 -10.51 6.81 23.57
N SER A 39 -10.80 8.09 23.37
CA SER A 39 -12.01 8.49 22.65
C SER A 39 -11.94 8.04 21.19
N GLU A 40 -13.10 7.88 20.56
CA GLU A 40 -13.18 7.53 19.13
C GLU A 40 -12.45 8.53 18.24
N SER A 41 -12.55 9.83 18.56
CA SER A 41 -11.87 10.89 17.83
C SER A 41 -10.34 10.79 17.92
N GLU A 42 -9.78 10.51 19.09
CA GLU A 42 -8.32 10.32 19.25
C GLU A 42 -7.85 9.04 18.58
N ALA A 43 -8.61 7.95 18.70
CA ALA A 43 -8.29 6.70 18.04
C ALA A 43 -8.30 6.85 16.50
N PHE A 44 -9.29 7.55 15.94
CA PHE A 44 -9.39 7.73 14.50
C PHE A 44 -8.26 8.59 13.92
N LYS A 45 -7.69 9.52 14.71
CA LYS A 45 -6.49 10.28 14.31
C LYS A 45 -5.30 9.37 14.01
N PHE A 46 -5.19 8.18 14.60
CA PHE A 46 -4.08 7.26 14.36
C PHE A 46 -4.02 6.75 12.92
N VAL A 47 -5.13 6.80 12.19
CA VAL A 47 -5.23 6.36 10.80
C VAL A 47 -5.58 7.51 9.83
N SER A 48 -5.56 8.75 10.30
CA SER A 48 -5.90 9.94 9.51
C SER A 48 -4.91 11.08 9.74
N LEU A 49 -5.14 11.89 10.78
CA LEU A 49 -4.36 13.11 11.02
C LEU A 49 -2.91 12.84 11.44
N ASN A 50 -2.67 11.83 12.26
CA ASN A 50 -1.34 11.55 12.79
C ASN A 50 -0.35 11.05 11.73
N PRO A 51 -0.70 10.10 10.83
CA PRO A 51 0.19 9.77 9.73
C PRO A 51 0.42 10.97 8.80
N ALA A 52 -0.59 11.82 8.54
CA ALA A 52 -0.40 13.04 7.76
C ALA A 52 0.63 14.00 8.40
N LYS A 53 0.57 14.17 9.73
CA LYS A 53 1.55 14.98 10.48
C LYS A 53 2.96 14.39 10.42
N GLN A 54 3.09 13.07 10.56
CA GLN A 54 4.38 12.39 10.50
C GLN A 54 5.03 12.48 9.10
N LEU A 55 4.20 12.53 8.05
CA LEU A 55 4.63 12.71 6.67
C LEU A 55 4.81 14.18 6.26
N GLY A 56 4.44 15.14 7.13
CA GLY A 56 4.54 16.57 6.84
C GLY A 56 3.52 17.09 5.82
N ILE A 57 2.40 16.38 5.63
CA ILE A 57 1.35 16.68 4.64
C ILE A 57 0.01 17.05 5.30
N ASP A 58 0.01 17.32 6.60
CA ASP A 58 -1.20 17.68 7.33
C ASP A 58 -1.74 19.08 6.99
N SER A 59 -1.04 19.88 6.19
CA SER A 59 -1.61 21.06 5.55
C SER A 59 -2.66 20.71 4.49
N TRP A 60 -2.50 19.55 3.84
CA TRP A 60 -3.32 19.14 2.70
C TRP A 60 -4.37 18.09 3.07
N VAL A 61 -4.01 17.10 3.89
CA VAL A 61 -4.88 15.93 4.15
C VAL A 61 -5.06 15.62 5.65
N GLY A 62 -5.78 14.54 5.95
CA GLY A 62 -5.88 13.95 7.29
C GLY A 62 -6.92 14.58 8.22
N SER A 63 -7.63 15.63 7.81
CA SER A 63 -8.77 16.19 8.57
C SER A 63 -9.77 16.90 7.67
N LEU A 64 -11.03 16.93 8.08
CA LEU A 64 -12.08 17.67 7.39
C LEU A 64 -12.05 19.16 7.78
N LYS A 65 -11.34 19.97 6.99
CA LYS A 65 -11.27 21.44 7.15
C LYS A 65 -11.29 22.11 5.77
N VAL A 66 -11.80 23.34 5.72
CA VAL A 66 -11.78 24.16 4.50
C VAL A 66 -10.33 24.43 4.09
N GLY A 67 -10.04 24.36 2.78
CA GLY A 67 -8.70 24.58 2.22
C GLY A 67 -7.82 23.32 2.13
N LYS A 68 -8.34 22.15 2.55
CA LYS A 68 -7.70 20.85 2.41
C LYS A 68 -8.21 20.08 1.20
N ASP A 69 -7.44 19.09 0.77
CA ASP A 69 -7.82 18.18 -0.30
C ASP A 69 -9.04 17.35 0.12
N ALA A 70 -9.93 17.12 -0.84
CA ALA A 70 -11.19 16.42 -0.62
C ALA A 70 -11.02 14.89 -0.65
N ASP A 71 -10.16 14.39 0.24
CA ASP A 71 -9.92 12.98 0.49
C ASP A 71 -10.87 12.45 1.56
N LEU A 72 -11.94 11.77 1.12
CA LEU A 72 -13.07 11.39 1.97
C LEU A 72 -13.35 9.90 1.86
N ALA A 73 -13.65 9.27 3.00
CA ALA A 73 -14.23 7.94 3.05
C ALA A 73 -15.61 8.02 3.68
N ILE A 74 -16.64 7.62 2.92
CA ILE A 74 -18.03 7.59 3.37
C ILE A 74 -18.34 6.19 3.87
N TRP A 75 -18.86 6.10 5.09
CA TRP A 75 -19.14 4.84 5.78
C TRP A 75 -20.64 4.68 6.03
N SER A 76 -21.12 3.45 6.09
CA SER A 76 -22.55 3.17 6.36
C SER A 76 -22.98 3.55 7.77
N THR A 77 -22.05 3.50 8.72
CA THR A 77 -22.23 3.93 10.12
C THR A 77 -20.89 4.39 10.68
N ASN A 78 -20.72 4.40 12.00
CA ASN A 78 -19.46 4.71 12.66
C ASN A 78 -18.30 3.89 12.02
N PRO A 79 -17.22 4.54 11.56
CA PRO A 79 -16.10 3.86 10.92
C PRO A 79 -15.33 2.90 11.85
N LEU A 80 -15.49 3.04 13.16
CA LEU A 80 -14.85 2.15 14.16
C LEU A 80 -15.71 0.92 14.51
N ASP A 81 -16.94 0.80 13.99
CA ASP A 81 -17.79 -0.38 14.15
C ASP A 81 -17.33 -1.49 13.18
N TYR A 82 -17.21 -2.73 13.65
CA TYR A 82 -16.83 -3.87 12.82
C TYR A 82 -17.84 -4.21 11.71
N ARG A 83 -19.09 -3.79 11.85
CA ARG A 83 -20.18 -4.01 10.87
C ARG A 83 -20.20 -2.94 9.78
N THR A 84 -19.41 -1.88 9.93
CA THR A 84 -19.39 -0.78 8.98
C THR A 84 -18.80 -1.20 7.64
N ALA A 85 -19.31 -0.61 6.56
CA ALA A 85 -18.79 -0.78 5.22
C ALA A 85 -18.44 0.59 4.63
N CYS A 86 -17.31 0.67 3.93
CA CYS A 86 -16.97 1.85 3.15
C CYS A 86 -17.87 1.88 1.92
N LEU A 87 -18.79 2.85 1.89
CA LEU A 87 -19.72 3.04 0.79
C LEU A 87 -19.02 3.70 -0.38
N GLU A 88 -18.23 4.74 -0.10
CA GLU A 88 -17.57 5.53 -1.13
C GLU A 88 -16.19 6.00 -0.67
N THR A 89 -15.29 6.16 -1.63
CA THR A 89 -13.99 6.79 -1.42
C THR A 89 -13.79 7.86 -2.48
N TRP A 90 -13.49 9.07 -2.02
CA TRP A 90 -13.22 10.25 -2.82
C TRP A 90 -11.75 10.60 -2.63
N ILE A 91 -11.06 10.88 -3.73
CA ILE A 91 -9.66 11.30 -3.76
C ILE A 91 -9.60 12.57 -4.59
N ASP A 92 -9.03 13.65 -4.07
CA ASP A 92 -9.01 14.97 -4.73
C ASP A 92 -10.40 15.43 -5.21
N GLY A 93 -11.46 15.10 -4.46
CA GLY A 93 -12.84 15.44 -4.82
C GLY A 93 -13.43 14.63 -5.97
N LYS A 94 -12.74 13.58 -6.44
CA LYS A 94 -13.24 12.66 -7.47
C LYS A 94 -13.65 11.32 -6.84
N LEU A 95 -14.81 10.81 -7.22
CA LEU A 95 -15.29 9.50 -6.78
C LEU A 95 -14.39 8.39 -7.34
N PHE A 96 -13.57 7.79 -6.48
CA PHE A 96 -12.66 6.71 -6.85
C PHE A 96 -13.25 5.32 -6.61
N HIS A 97 -13.99 5.15 -5.52
CA HIS A 97 -14.65 3.89 -5.17
C HIS A 97 -16.11 4.13 -4.78
N SER A 98 -16.98 3.23 -5.20
CA SER A 98 -18.37 3.15 -4.75
C SER A 98 -18.80 1.70 -4.67
N LEU A 99 -19.38 1.29 -3.56
CA LEU A 99 -19.85 -0.07 -3.33
C LEU A 99 -20.91 -0.46 -4.36
N ALA A 100 -21.82 0.46 -4.71
CA ALA A 100 -22.87 0.25 -5.71
C ALA A 100 -22.33 -0.06 -7.11
N HIS A 101 -21.18 0.51 -7.48
CA HIS A 101 -20.55 0.32 -8.78
C HIS A 101 -19.47 -0.76 -8.80
N THR A 102 -19.24 -1.44 -7.67
CA THR A 102 -18.11 -2.38 -7.53
C THR A 102 -18.21 -3.56 -8.50
N ARG A 103 -19.41 -4.13 -8.69
CA ARG A 103 -19.64 -5.27 -9.61
C ARG A 103 -19.27 -4.93 -11.05
N LYS A 104 -19.81 -3.81 -11.57
CA LYS A 104 -19.49 -3.35 -12.93
C LYS A 104 -18.00 -3.09 -13.12
N ARG A 105 -17.32 -2.55 -12.09
CA ARG A 105 -15.87 -2.32 -12.12
C ARG A 105 -15.07 -3.61 -12.10
N SER A 106 -15.49 -4.65 -11.35
CA SER A 106 -14.81 -5.94 -11.36
C SER A 106 -14.95 -6.66 -12.69
N GLU A 107 -16.13 -6.63 -13.30
CA GLU A 107 -16.40 -7.22 -14.62
C GLU A 107 -15.50 -6.58 -15.68
N ARG A 108 -15.53 -5.24 -15.79
CA ARG A 108 -14.67 -4.51 -16.74
C ARG A 108 -13.17 -4.78 -16.57
N ARG A 109 -12.69 -4.88 -15.32
CA ARG A 109 -11.27 -5.21 -15.07
C ARG A 109 -10.92 -6.65 -15.43
N ALA A 110 -11.86 -7.59 -15.27
CA ALA A 110 -11.66 -8.97 -15.67
C ALA A 110 -11.52 -9.08 -17.19
N GLU A 111 -12.43 -8.43 -17.93
CA GLU A 111 -12.39 -8.36 -19.40
C GLU A 111 -11.09 -7.72 -19.91
N GLU A 112 -10.70 -6.58 -19.32
CA GLU A 112 -9.45 -5.89 -19.66
C GLU A 112 -8.23 -6.78 -19.40
N ARG A 113 -8.20 -7.46 -18.25
CA ARG A 113 -7.14 -8.41 -17.88
C ARG A 113 -7.04 -9.56 -18.88
N GLU A 114 -8.16 -10.17 -19.24
CA GLU A 114 -8.20 -11.27 -20.23
C GLU A 114 -7.72 -10.79 -21.61
N ALA A 115 -8.15 -9.60 -22.02
CA ALA A 115 -7.69 -9.00 -23.27
C ALA A 115 -6.18 -8.75 -23.29
N LEU A 116 -5.61 -8.24 -22.18
CA LEU A 116 -4.18 -8.03 -22.02
C LEU A 116 -3.41 -9.35 -22.00
N ILE A 117 -3.90 -10.38 -21.30
CA ILE A 117 -3.28 -11.72 -21.28
C ILE A 117 -3.26 -12.31 -22.69
N ARG A 118 -4.35 -12.19 -23.45
CA ARG A 118 -4.41 -12.65 -24.84
C ARG A 118 -3.40 -11.93 -25.72
N LYS A 119 -3.29 -10.60 -25.59
CA LYS A 119 -2.27 -9.81 -26.32
C LYS A 119 -0.85 -10.23 -25.94
N ALA A 120 -0.60 -10.46 -24.66
CA ALA A 120 0.71 -10.92 -24.17
C ALA A 120 1.08 -12.29 -24.74
N ARG A 121 0.12 -13.24 -24.77
CA ARG A 121 0.32 -14.56 -25.39
C ARG A 121 0.63 -14.47 -26.89
N ALA A 122 -0.14 -13.66 -27.62
CA ALA A 122 0.10 -13.46 -29.06
C ALA A 122 1.47 -12.83 -29.35
N PHE A 123 1.95 -11.94 -28.47
CA PHE A 123 3.29 -11.36 -28.57
C PHE A 123 4.38 -12.41 -28.32
N THR A 124 4.23 -13.25 -27.28
CA THR A 124 5.18 -14.35 -27.02
C THR A 124 5.18 -15.39 -28.13
N ASP A 125 4.03 -15.68 -28.74
CA ASP A 125 3.94 -16.65 -29.83
C ASP A 125 4.54 -16.11 -31.14
N GLY A 126 4.46 -14.79 -31.38
CA GLY A 126 5.06 -14.12 -32.54
C GLY A 126 6.59 -14.08 -32.54
N ASP A 127 7.23 -14.15 -31.37
CA ASP A 127 8.69 -14.19 -31.21
C ASP A 127 9.30 -15.61 -31.23
N THR A 128 8.47 -16.65 -31.39
CA THR A 128 8.88 -18.07 -31.37
C THR A 128 9.82 -18.47 -32.54
N GLN A 129 10.19 -17.54 -33.42
CA GLN A 129 11.25 -17.74 -34.43
C GLN A 129 12.54 -16.95 -34.18
N SER A 130 12.84 -16.54 -32.95
CA SER A 130 14.22 -16.22 -32.57
C SER A 130 14.68 -17.14 -31.44
N MET A 131 15.57 -18.08 -31.75
CA MET A 131 16.30 -18.81 -30.72
C MET A 131 17.05 -17.78 -29.88
N SER A 132 16.90 -17.83 -28.56
CA SER A 132 17.66 -16.99 -27.64
C SER A 132 19.16 -17.15 -27.94
N SER A 133 19.83 -16.05 -28.28
CA SER A 133 21.29 -16.08 -28.36
C SER A 133 21.85 -16.33 -26.96
N SER A 134 22.96 -17.07 -26.86
CA SER A 134 23.62 -17.35 -25.58
C SER A 134 23.90 -16.08 -24.76
N SER A 135 24.19 -14.96 -25.44
CA SER A 135 24.39 -13.65 -24.80
C SER A 135 23.13 -13.09 -24.12
N SER A 136 21.94 -13.40 -24.64
CA SER A 136 20.67 -12.93 -24.09
C SER A 136 20.28 -13.74 -22.85
N GLU A 137 20.54 -15.04 -22.86
CA GLU A 137 20.37 -15.91 -21.67
C GLU A 137 21.32 -15.49 -20.55
N GLU A 138 22.58 -15.25 -20.87
CA GLU A 138 23.59 -14.83 -19.89
C GLU A 138 23.25 -13.49 -19.24
N ARG A 139 22.68 -12.54 -20.00
CA ARG A 139 22.17 -11.27 -19.45
C ARG A 139 20.95 -11.46 -18.57
N PHE A 140 20.01 -12.31 -18.96
CA PHE A 140 18.83 -12.62 -18.14
C PHE A 140 19.23 -13.22 -16.79
N PHE A 141 20.10 -14.23 -16.79
CA PHE A 141 20.58 -14.84 -15.55
C PHE A 141 21.41 -13.87 -14.71
N ARG A 142 22.24 -13.02 -15.32
CA ARG A 142 22.97 -11.96 -14.60
C ARG A 142 22.01 -10.98 -13.93
N HIS A 143 21.00 -10.48 -14.64
CA HIS A 143 20.01 -9.55 -14.07
C HIS A 143 19.16 -10.21 -12.97
N ALA A 144 18.78 -11.48 -13.16
CA ALA A 144 18.04 -12.24 -12.15
C ALA A 144 18.88 -12.48 -10.89
N LEU A 145 20.17 -12.75 -11.04
CA LEU A 145 21.12 -12.89 -9.92
C LEU A 145 21.39 -11.55 -9.22
N GLU A 146 21.51 -10.46 -9.97
CA GLU A 146 21.63 -9.09 -9.43
C GLU A 146 20.38 -8.70 -8.64
N SER A 147 19.18 -8.93 -9.21
CA SER A 147 17.89 -8.68 -8.52
C SER A 147 17.70 -9.57 -7.28
N ALA A 148 18.22 -10.80 -7.31
CA ALA A 148 18.20 -11.69 -6.15
C ALA A 148 19.18 -11.23 -5.07
N CYS A 149 20.34 -10.68 -5.44
CA CYS A 149 21.29 -10.10 -4.49
C CYS A 149 20.73 -8.85 -3.79
N ASP A 150 19.91 -8.03 -4.49
CA ASP A 150 19.23 -6.87 -3.89
C ASP A 150 18.10 -7.24 -2.90
N LEU A 151 17.63 -8.49 -2.93
CA LEU A 151 16.59 -9.00 -2.02
C LEU A 151 17.16 -9.67 -0.76
N PHE A 152 18.47 -9.87 -0.68
CA PHE A 152 19.11 -10.26 0.58
C PHE A 152 19.37 -8.99 1.41
N PRO A 153 18.93 -8.92 2.68
CA PRO A 153 19.32 -7.83 3.54
C PRO A 153 20.85 -7.83 3.64
N HIS A 154 21.50 -6.79 3.11
CA HIS A 154 22.89 -6.52 3.41
C HIS A 154 22.99 -6.24 4.91
N SER A 155 23.31 -7.30 5.66
CA SER A 155 23.71 -7.19 7.04
C SER A 155 25.01 -6.41 7.09
N CYS A 156 24.95 -5.18 7.61
CA CYS A 156 26.13 -4.36 7.89
C CYS A 156 27.11 -5.01 8.91
N ARG A 157 26.85 -6.26 9.35
CA ARG A 157 27.68 -7.00 10.31
C ARG A 157 28.61 -8.04 9.68
N THR A 158 28.49 -8.34 8.40
CA THR A 158 29.46 -9.20 7.70
C THR A 158 30.33 -8.35 6.80
N HIS A 159 31.40 -7.82 7.38
CA HIS A 159 32.52 -7.26 6.64
C HIS A 159 33.15 -8.36 5.77
N ASP A 160 32.80 -8.40 4.48
CA ASP A 160 33.69 -8.92 3.43
C ASP A 160 33.33 -8.36 2.04
N CYS A 161 32.78 -7.14 1.97
CA CYS A 161 32.53 -6.44 0.70
C CYS A 161 33.76 -5.64 0.22
N SER A 162 34.96 -6.18 0.42
CA SER A 162 36.20 -5.57 -0.10
C SER A 162 37.24 -6.63 -0.40
N LYS A 163 37.03 -7.42 -1.45
CA LYS A 163 38.08 -8.13 -2.22
C LYS A 163 37.44 -8.84 -3.40
N GLU A 164 37.17 -8.09 -4.48
CA GLU A 164 37.26 -8.56 -5.87
C GLU A 164 36.89 -7.43 -6.83
N ARG A 165 37.67 -6.34 -6.78
CA ARG A 165 37.92 -5.50 -7.95
C ARG A 165 39.40 -5.58 -8.25
N LYS A 166 39.82 -6.65 -8.91
CA LYS A 166 41.12 -6.74 -9.59
C LYS A 166 40.94 -7.34 -10.98
N GLY A 167 40.93 -6.44 -11.95
CA GLY A 167 41.57 -6.58 -13.27
C GLY A 167 41.27 -7.82 -14.10
N ARG A 168 40.45 -7.64 -15.13
CA ARG A 168 40.86 -7.71 -16.54
C ARG A 168 39.77 -7.11 -17.41
#